data_AF-A0A8D8LLM9-F1
#
_entry.id   AF-A0A8D8LLM9-F1
#
_cell.length_a   1.000
_cell.length_b   1.000
_cell.length_c   1.000
_cell.angle_alpha   90.00
_cell.angle_beta   90.00
_cell.angle_gamma   90.00
#
_symmetry.space_group_name_H-M   'P 1'
#
loop_
_entity.id
_entity.type
_entity.pdbx_description
1 polymer ?
#
loop_
_entity_poly.entity_id
_entity_poly.type
_entity_poly.pdbx_seq_one_letter_code
_entity_poly.pdbx_strand_id
1 'polypeptide(L)'
;MLPSSYLLAGLLLLLIPSHLDGARILIVLPLPLWSHYQQFHLLWETLAQRGHEVTVYSAFPPTEVIPNFKHVNFTMTKSKEIFDTWNHSEVIKDQFVSSKMYEVTEFWYRFHTQRAIFNFGLLLSKEIFAHPTFHDLLESNEKYDLIITENFFGQESLAVLGHKFKAPIIAETSHGTPPNCYLLMGNPNLYSYMPDFKFTYSSRMNFMQRLQNTALGVLTHIVGDFWYFPQQDAIMRQFSKPGDNLPYIKTMMQNISATLIYSDPILEFQRPQVANLIHVGGIHLKEEKLPKDLEDIMTKSASGVIYVSFGSIIQPGKMSSEMQEQLFDAFSKIGLTVLWRWKGDLPENVPKNIILRSWFPQQAVLAHSNCRLFISHGGVNSVLESIHYAVPMVGIPFYGDQPSNIK
;
A
#
# COMPACT_ATOMS: atom_id res chain seq x y z
N MET A 1 -29.56 -24.60 50.27
CA MET A 1 -29.25 -25.29 48.99
C MET A 1 -30.10 -24.62 47.91
N LEU A 2 -29.49 -24.01 46.91
CA LEU A 2 -30.25 -23.47 45.76
C LEU A 2 -30.93 -24.65 45.04
N PRO A 3 -32.22 -24.55 44.67
CA PRO A 3 -32.91 -25.63 43.97
C PRO A 3 -32.21 -25.96 42.65
N SER A 4 -32.10 -27.24 42.32
CA SER A 4 -31.39 -27.76 41.13
C SER A 4 -31.90 -27.15 39.81
N SER A 5 -33.15 -26.70 39.78
CA SER A 5 -33.76 -25.99 38.65
C SER A 5 -33.09 -24.64 38.35
N TYR A 6 -32.62 -23.89 39.36
CA TYR A 6 -31.94 -22.62 39.17
C TYR A 6 -30.49 -22.80 38.68
N LEU A 7 -29.84 -23.89 39.10
CA LEU A 7 -28.53 -24.29 38.59
C LEU A 7 -28.60 -24.72 37.12
N LEU A 8 -29.64 -25.48 36.74
CA LEU A 8 -29.87 -25.88 35.36
C LEU A 8 -30.22 -24.68 34.45
N ALA A 9 -31.05 -23.74 34.94
CA ALA A 9 -31.36 -22.51 34.22
C ALA A 9 -30.14 -21.59 34.07
N GLY A 10 -29.29 -21.50 35.09
CA GLY A 10 -28.01 -20.77 35.02
C GLY A 10 -27.02 -21.41 34.04
N LEU A 11 -26.94 -22.74 34.00
CA LEU A 11 -26.16 -23.49 33.00
C LEU A 11 -26.71 -23.33 31.58
N LEU A 12 -28.04 -23.30 31.42
CA LEU A 12 -28.69 -23.04 30.12
C LEU A 12 -28.47 -21.61 29.63
N LEU A 13 -28.44 -20.61 30.53
CA LEU A 13 -28.08 -19.22 30.21
C LEU A 13 -26.60 -19.06 29.81
N LEU A 14 -25.71 -19.90 30.34
CA LEU A 14 -24.30 -20.01 29.92
C LEU A 14 -24.12 -20.80 28.62
N LEU A 15 -25.13 -21.60 28.24
CA LEU A 15 -25.18 -22.37 26.99
C LEU A 15 -25.97 -21.69 25.88
N ILE A 16 -26.59 -20.52 26.14
CA ILE A 16 -26.94 -19.60 25.05
C ILE A 16 -25.58 -19.25 24.47
N PRO A 17 -25.25 -19.71 23.25
CA PRO A 17 -24.11 -19.13 22.57
C PRO A 17 -24.39 -17.64 22.63
N SER A 18 -23.48 -16.87 23.20
CA SER A 18 -23.47 -15.47 22.86
C SER A 18 -23.31 -15.48 21.33
N HIS A 19 -24.44 -15.47 20.61
CA HIS A 19 -24.55 -15.10 19.22
C HIS A 19 -24.18 -13.62 19.25
N LEU A 20 -22.91 -13.34 19.52
CA LEU A 20 -22.29 -12.10 19.19
C LEU A 20 -22.22 -12.19 17.68
N ASP A 21 -23.30 -11.73 17.05
CA ASP A 21 -23.31 -11.50 15.62
C ASP A 21 -22.06 -10.68 15.32
N GLY A 22 -21.21 -11.21 14.44
CA GLY A 22 -20.01 -10.50 14.07
C GLY A 22 -20.38 -9.18 13.41
N ALA A 23 -19.62 -8.13 13.73
CA ALA A 23 -19.76 -6.83 13.09
C ALA A 23 -19.82 -6.94 11.55
N ARG A 24 -20.63 -6.10 10.91
CA ARG A 24 -20.65 -5.89 9.47
C ARG A 24 -19.62 -4.84 9.10
N ILE A 25 -18.59 -5.28 8.38
CA ILE A 25 -17.41 -4.48 8.05
C ILE A 25 -17.39 -4.21 6.55
N LEU A 26 -17.39 -2.93 6.18
CA LEU A 26 -17.20 -2.49 4.80
C LEU A 26 -15.74 -2.11 4.57
N ILE A 27 -15.10 -2.69 3.57
CA ILE A 27 -13.77 -2.27 3.10
C ILE A 27 -13.89 -1.72 1.68
N VAL A 28 -13.32 -0.54 1.44
CA VAL A 28 -13.28 0.09 0.11
C VAL A 28 -11.84 0.40 -0.25
N LEU A 29 -11.29 -0.38 -1.18
CA LEU A 29 -9.92 -0.25 -1.70
C LEU A 29 -9.95 -0.10 -3.24
N PRO A 30 -10.16 1.12 -3.77
CA PRO A 30 -10.35 1.38 -5.20
C PRO A 30 -9.10 1.16 -6.04
N LEU A 31 -7.91 1.30 -5.45
CA LEU A 31 -6.67 1.24 -6.22
C LEU A 31 -6.36 -0.18 -6.67
N PRO A 32 -6.13 -0.41 -7.98
CA PRO A 32 -5.80 -1.72 -8.53
C PRO A 32 -4.32 -2.05 -8.34
N LEU A 33 -3.79 -1.82 -7.13
CA LEU A 33 -2.40 -2.04 -6.76
C LEU A 33 -2.29 -3.25 -5.82
N TRP A 34 -1.75 -4.36 -6.35
CA TRP A 34 -1.58 -5.59 -5.57
C TRP A 34 -0.70 -5.39 -4.32
N SER A 35 0.23 -4.44 -4.35
CA SER A 35 1.06 -4.07 -3.20
C SER A 35 0.28 -3.53 -2.02
N HIS A 36 -0.84 -2.84 -2.27
CA HIS A 36 -1.69 -2.26 -1.22
C HIS A 36 -2.66 -3.32 -0.70
N TYR A 37 -3.34 -4.03 -1.60
CA TYR A 37 -4.25 -5.12 -1.22
C TYR A 37 -3.55 -6.19 -0.38
N GLN A 38 -2.36 -6.63 -0.80
CA GLN A 38 -1.67 -7.73 -0.11
C GLN A 38 -1.25 -7.37 1.32
N GLN A 39 -1.10 -6.08 1.66
CA GLN A 39 -0.70 -5.65 3.00
C GLN A 39 -1.78 -5.95 4.03
N PHE A 40 -3.06 -5.79 3.67
CA PHE A 40 -4.16 -5.83 4.63
C PHE A 40 -5.15 -6.98 4.40
N HIS A 41 -5.16 -7.65 3.24
CA HIS A 41 -6.15 -8.70 2.96
C HIS A 41 -6.22 -9.79 4.02
N LEU A 42 -5.08 -10.25 4.57
CA LEU A 42 -5.08 -11.26 5.64
C LEU A 42 -5.81 -10.78 6.91
N LEU A 43 -5.76 -9.49 7.24
CA LEU A 43 -6.55 -8.93 8.34
C LEU A 43 -8.04 -9.08 8.06
N TRP A 44 -8.49 -8.70 6.86
CA TRP A 44 -9.88 -8.76 6.47
C TRP A 44 -10.42 -10.20 6.40
N GLU A 45 -9.63 -11.12 5.84
CA GLU A 45 -9.95 -12.55 5.79
C GLU A 45 -10.03 -13.15 7.20
N THR A 46 -9.10 -12.77 8.08
CA THR A 46 -9.10 -13.24 9.48
C THR A 46 -10.31 -12.68 10.25
N LEU A 47 -10.74 -11.45 9.98
CA LEU A 47 -11.97 -10.89 10.55
C LEU A 47 -13.18 -11.74 10.11
N ALA A 48 -13.28 -12.09 8.83
CA ALA A 48 -14.36 -12.91 8.31
C ALA A 48 -14.39 -14.31 8.95
N GLN A 49 -13.22 -14.95 9.07
CA GLN A 49 -13.05 -16.25 9.74
C GLN A 49 -13.41 -16.22 11.23
N ARG A 50 -13.29 -15.05 11.89
CA ARG A 50 -13.71 -14.84 13.28
C ARG A 50 -15.21 -14.55 13.44
N GLY A 51 -15.98 -14.61 12.36
CA GLY A 51 -17.44 -14.50 12.38
C GLY A 51 -17.98 -13.12 11.97
N HIS A 52 -17.13 -12.17 11.61
CA HIS A 52 -17.56 -10.86 11.08
C HIS A 52 -18.07 -11.00 9.64
N GLU A 53 -19.09 -10.22 9.27
CA GLU A 53 -19.54 -10.12 7.88
C GLU A 53 -18.71 -9.06 7.16
N VAL A 54 -17.80 -9.48 6.30
CA VAL A 54 -16.82 -8.61 5.65
C VAL A 54 -17.19 -8.42 4.18
N THR A 55 -17.49 -7.18 3.76
CA THR A 55 -17.72 -6.84 2.35
C THR A 55 -16.56 -5.99 1.82
N VAL A 56 -15.86 -6.49 0.80
CA VAL A 56 -14.65 -5.87 0.24
C VAL A 56 -14.91 -5.40 -1.19
N TYR A 57 -14.80 -4.09 -1.41
CA TYR A 57 -14.79 -3.46 -2.72
C TYR A 57 -13.34 -3.30 -3.17
N SER A 58 -12.88 -4.14 -4.09
CA SER A 58 -11.50 -4.06 -4.60
C SER A 58 -11.36 -4.62 -6.01
N ALA A 59 -10.17 -4.46 -6.60
CA ALA A 59 -9.81 -5.07 -7.88
C ALA A 59 -9.38 -6.55 -7.78
N PHE A 60 -9.25 -7.09 -6.56
CA PHE A 60 -8.62 -8.39 -6.32
C PHE A 60 -9.59 -9.36 -5.62
N PRO A 61 -10.20 -10.29 -6.36
CA PRO A 61 -11.03 -11.32 -5.73
C PRO A 61 -10.18 -12.28 -4.88
N PRO A 62 -10.75 -12.85 -3.80
CA PRO A 62 -10.07 -13.86 -3.02
C PRO A 62 -9.78 -15.10 -3.86
N THR A 63 -8.66 -15.76 -3.60
CA THR A 63 -8.26 -16.98 -4.32
C THR A 63 -9.05 -18.22 -3.90
N GLU A 64 -9.63 -18.18 -2.71
CA GLU A 64 -10.40 -19.26 -2.11
C GLU A 64 -11.74 -18.74 -1.57
N VAL A 65 -12.68 -19.65 -1.31
CA VAL A 65 -13.95 -19.28 -0.69
C VAL A 65 -13.73 -19.08 0.81
N ILE A 66 -14.01 -17.88 1.29
CA ILE A 66 -13.83 -17.51 2.70
C ILE A 66 -15.22 -17.27 3.31
N PRO A 67 -15.60 -18.00 4.38
CA PRO A 67 -16.86 -17.78 5.07
C PRO A 67 -17.02 -16.33 5.52
N ASN A 68 -18.23 -15.78 5.39
CA ASN A 68 -18.57 -14.39 5.75
C ASN A 68 -17.78 -13.30 4.99
N PHE A 69 -17.11 -13.65 3.89
CA PHE A 69 -16.36 -12.70 3.07
C PHE A 69 -17.04 -12.51 1.70
N LYS A 70 -17.57 -11.31 1.46
CA LYS A 70 -18.20 -10.90 0.20
C LYS A 70 -17.26 -9.99 -0.57
N HIS A 71 -16.78 -10.45 -1.73
CA HIS A 71 -16.03 -9.60 -2.65
C HIS A 71 -16.96 -8.93 -3.66
N VAL A 72 -16.76 -7.64 -3.87
CA VAL A 72 -17.41 -6.83 -4.90
C VAL A 72 -16.33 -6.28 -5.82
N ASN A 73 -16.40 -6.63 -7.10
CA ASN A 73 -15.42 -6.13 -8.07
C ASN A 73 -15.54 -4.61 -8.20
N PHE A 74 -14.44 -3.93 -7.88
CA PHE A 74 -14.33 -2.49 -7.87
C PHE A 74 -12.96 -2.09 -8.43
N THR A 75 -12.86 -2.14 -9.75
CA THR A 75 -11.61 -1.90 -10.48
C THR A 75 -11.66 -0.53 -11.16
N MET A 76 -10.74 0.36 -10.80
CA MET A 76 -10.54 1.65 -11.46
C MET A 76 -9.73 1.47 -12.75
N THR A 77 -10.42 1.19 -13.87
CA THR A 77 -9.82 0.90 -15.18
C THR A 77 -8.91 2.00 -15.72
N LYS A 78 -9.29 3.28 -15.60
CA LYS A 78 -8.46 4.42 -16.07
C LYS A 78 -7.21 4.53 -15.22
N SER A 79 -7.36 4.41 -13.90
CA SER A 79 -6.22 4.38 -12.98
C SER A 79 -5.30 3.18 -13.25
N LYS A 80 -5.86 2.00 -13.53
CA LYS A 80 -5.11 0.80 -13.93
C LYS A 80 -4.31 1.02 -15.21
N GLU A 81 -4.91 1.62 -16.23
CA GLU A 81 -4.27 1.92 -17.52
C GLU A 81 -3.06 2.86 -17.32
N ILE A 82 -3.17 3.86 -16.45
CA ILE A 82 -2.04 4.75 -16.11
C ILE A 82 -0.87 3.95 -15.53
N PHE A 83 -1.12 3.04 -14.59
CA PHE A 83 -0.05 2.20 -14.01
C PHE A 83 0.52 1.19 -15.01
N ASP A 84 -0.31 0.63 -15.89
CA ASP A 84 0.13 -0.37 -16.88
C ASP A 84 0.92 0.25 -18.05
N THR A 85 0.61 1.50 -18.41
CA THR A 85 1.27 2.26 -19.50
C THR A 85 2.43 3.12 -19.02
N TRP A 86 2.67 3.16 -17.71
CA TRP A 86 3.75 3.96 -17.13
C TRP A 86 5.10 3.55 -17.72
N ASN A 87 5.77 4.48 -18.42
CA ASN A 87 7.07 4.25 -19.02
C ASN A 87 8.17 4.09 -17.96
N HIS A 88 8.49 2.84 -17.62
CA HIS A 88 9.52 2.52 -16.62
C HIS A 88 10.93 2.98 -17.03
N SER A 89 11.21 3.10 -18.34
CA SER A 89 12.52 3.54 -18.82
C SER A 89 12.79 5.03 -18.58
N GLU A 90 11.75 5.88 -18.64
CA GLU A 90 11.84 7.29 -18.30
C GLU A 90 12.01 7.51 -16.80
N VAL A 91 11.31 6.74 -15.96
CA VAL A 91 11.44 6.80 -14.50
C VAL A 91 12.87 6.53 -14.03
N ILE A 92 13.54 5.54 -14.65
CA ILE A 92 14.92 5.18 -14.34
C ILE A 92 15.88 6.29 -14.81
N LYS A 93 15.70 6.77 -16.05
CA LYS A 93 16.49 7.90 -16.57
C LYS A 93 16.32 9.14 -15.70
N ASP A 94 15.10 9.44 -15.27
CA ASP A 94 14.77 10.56 -14.40
C ASP A 94 15.41 10.42 -13.02
N GLN A 95 15.49 9.22 -12.45
CA GLN A 95 16.22 9.00 -11.20
C GLN A 95 17.72 9.25 -11.34
N PHE A 96 18.36 8.68 -12.37
CA PHE A 96 19.79 8.90 -12.61
C PHE A 96 20.10 10.37 -12.95
N VAL A 97 19.20 11.05 -13.66
CA VAL A 97 19.29 12.49 -13.91
C VAL A 97 19.09 13.27 -12.61
N SER A 98 18.11 12.92 -11.77
CA SER A 98 17.85 13.58 -10.47
C SER A 98 19.04 13.47 -9.51
N SER A 99 19.77 12.36 -9.54
CA SER A 99 20.99 12.19 -8.73
C SER A 99 22.12 13.15 -9.12
N LYS A 100 22.05 13.74 -10.32
CA LYS A 100 23.02 14.71 -10.88
C LYS A 100 22.47 16.14 -10.94
N MET A 101 21.24 16.38 -10.47
CA MET A 101 20.58 17.69 -10.52
C MET A 101 21.04 18.60 -9.37
N TYR A 102 21.24 19.89 -9.66
CA TYR A 102 21.51 20.92 -8.64
C TYR A 102 20.29 21.14 -7.72
N GLU A 103 20.50 21.59 -6.48
CA GLU A 103 19.44 21.72 -5.46
C GLU A 103 18.18 22.46 -5.94
N VAL A 104 18.34 23.53 -6.74
CA VAL A 104 17.21 24.31 -7.29
C VAL A 104 16.35 23.47 -8.24
N THR A 105 16.96 22.64 -9.08
CA THR A 105 16.22 21.83 -10.04
C THR A 105 15.57 20.61 -9.37
N GLU A 106 16.14 20.10 -8.27
CA GLU A 106 15.52 19.05 -7.46
C GLU A 106 14.19 19.52 -6.85
N PHE A 107 14.15 20.71 -6.24
CA PHE A 107 12.93 21.24 -5.63
C PHE A 107 11.76 21.32 -6.62
N TRP A 108 12.01 21.89 -7.80
CA TRP A 108 10.98 22.02 -8.84
C TRP A 108 10.49 20.67 -9.35
N TYR A 109 11.40 19.69 -9.48
CA TYR A 109 11.01 18.32 -9.80
C TYR A 109 10.06 17.74 -8.74
N ARG A 110 10.38 17.87 -7.43
CA ARG A 110 9.50 17.38 -6.35
C ARG A 110 8.16 18.12 -6.31
N PHE A 111 8.16 19.41 -6.60
CA PHE A 111 6.93 20.19 -6.74
C PHE A 111 6.06 19.69 -7.90
N HIS A 112 6.67 19.39 -9.06
CA HIS A 112 5.98 18.78 -10.19
C HIS A 112 5.41 17.39 -9.84
N THR A 113 6.16 16.56 -9.10
CA THR A 113 5.66 15.28 -8.57
C THR A 113 4.42 15.49 -7.70
N GLN A 114 4.45 16.45 -6.77
CA GLN A 114 3.30 16.75 -5.92
C GLN A 114 2.06 17.19 -6.72
N ARG A 115 2.27 18.01 -7.75
CA ARG A 115 1.19 18.42 -8.67
C ARG A 115 0.60 17.21 -9.41
N ALA A 116 1.45 16.29 -9.88
CA ALA A 116 1.00 15.06 -10.54
C ALA A 116 0.18 14.18 -9.59
N ILE A 117 0.61 14.05 -8.33
CA ILE A 117 -0.13 13.33 -7.27
C ILE A 117 -1.52 13.92 -7.07
N PHE A 118 -1.65 15.25 -6.94
CA PHE A 118 -2.97 15.87 -6.79
C PHE A 118 -3.87 15.68 -8.01
N ASN A 119 -3.33 15.83 -9.23
CA ASN A 119 -4.09 15.60 -10.45
C ASN A 119 -4.57 14.14 -10.56
N PHE A 120 -3.70 13.18 -10.22
CA PHE A 120 -4.07 11.77 -10.15
C PHE A 120 -5.15 11.54 -9.10
N GLY A 121 -5.04 12.15 -7.92
CA GLY A 121 -6.05 12.03 -6.88
C GLY A 121 -7.43 12.54 -7.31
N LEU A 122 -7.48 13.66 -8.06
CA LEU A 122 -8.74 14.18 -8.63
C LEU A 122 -9.31 13.26 -9.72
N LEU A 123 -8.43 12.65 -10.54
CA LEU A 123 -8.85 11.67 -11.55
C LEU A 123 -9.44 10.42 -10.87
N LEU A 124 -8.74 9.88 -9.88
CA LEU A 124 -9.17 8.71 -9.14
C LEU A 124 -10.50 8.95 -8.42
N SER A 125 -10.65 10.08 -7.73
CA SER A 125 -11.92 10.45 -7.08
C SER A 125 -13.07 10.50 -8.09
N LYS A 126 -12.89 11.16 -9.24
CA LYS A 126 -13.92 11.17 -10.29
C LYS A 126 -14.26 9.76 -10.78
N GLU A 127 -13.27 8.90 -10.92
CA GLU A 127 -13.47 7.52 -11.36
C GLU A 127 -14.26 6.70 -10.32
N ILE A 128 -13.90 6.82 -9.04
CA ILE A 128 -14.57 6.16 -7.91
C ILE A 128 -16.04 6.54 -7.88
N PHE A 129 -16.33 7.84 -7.84
CA PHE A 129 -17.71 8.32 -7.70
C PHE A 129 -18.57 8.08 -8.94
N ALA A 130 -17.96 8.04 -10.13
CA ALA A 130 -18.66 7.68 -11.37
C ALA A 130 -18.86 6.16 -11.54
N HIS A 131 -18.23 5.32 -10.71
CA HIS A 131 -18.32 3.87 -10.86
C HIS A 131 -19.70 3.36 -10.40
N PRO A 132 -20.46 2.62 -11.24
CA PRO A 132 -21.82 2.19 -10.93
C PRO A 132 -21.93 1.46 -9.59
N THR A 133 -21.02 0.54 -9.31
CA THR A 133 -21.01 -0.24 -8.06
C THR A 133 -20.80 0.61 -6.80
N PHE A 134 -20.07 1.72 -6.91
CA PHE A 134 -19.91 2.65 -5.79
C PHE A 134 -21.14 3.55 -5.64
N HIS A 135 -21.75 3.95 -6.76
CA HIS A 135 -23.04 4.63 -6.74
C HIS A 135 -24.13 3.77 -6.08
N ASP A 136 -24.21 2.48 -6.44
CA ASP A 136 -25.14 1.52 -5.82
C ASP A 136 -24.89 1.38 -4.31
N LEU A 137 -23.62 1.36 -3.87
CA LEU A 137 -23.27 1.37 -2.45
C LEU A 137 -23.78 2.64 -1.75
N LEU A 138 -23.55 3.82 -2.35
CA LEU A 138 -24.04 5.10 -1.81
C LEU A 138 -25.57 5.20 -1.80
N GLU A 139 -26.26 4.54 -2.71
CA GLU A 139 -27.73 4.47 -2.78
C GLU A 139 -28.33 3.40 -1.86
N SER A 140 -27.52 2.43 -1.43
CA SER A 140 -27.99 1.32 -0.62
C SER A 140 -28.53 1.73 0.76
N ASN A 141 -29.38 0.86 1.31
CA ASN A 141 -29.86 0.92 2.69
C ASN A 141 -29.11 -0.05 3.62
N GLU A 142 -27.97 -0.58 3.15
CA GLU A 142 -27.09 -1.44 3.93
C GLU A 142 -26.64 -0.75 5.21
N LYS A 143 -26.24 -1.56 6.18
CA LYS A 143 -25.76 -1.09 7.49
C LYS A 143 -24.43 -1.76 7.79
N TYR A 144 -23.49 -0.94 8.23
CA TYR A 144 -22.16 -1.37 8.62
C TYR A 144 -21.88 -0.85 10.02
N ASP A 145 -21.16 -1.65 10.80
CA ASP A 145 -20.72 -1.31 12.15
C ASP A 145 -19.31 -0.70 12.13
N LEU A 146 -18.55 -0.96 11.06
CA LEU A 146 -17.21 -0.43 10.83
C LEU A 146 -16.95 -0.26 9.33
N ILE A 147 -16.22 0.79 8.97
CA ILE A 147 -15.73 1.01 7.62
C ILE A 147 -14.21 1.09 7.65
N ILE A 148 -13.57 0.44 6.69
CA ILE A 148 -12.13 0.49 6.47
C ILE A 148 -11.87 1.08 5.08
N THR A 149 -11.08 2.14 5.04
CA THR A 149 -10.68 2.81 3.79
C THR A 149 -9.19 3.03 3.75
N GLU A 150 -8.61 3.12 2.56
CA GLU A 150 -7.21 3.49 2.45
C GLU A 150 -7.03 5.02 2.41
N ASN A 151 -6.15 5.54 3.27
CA ASN A 151 -5.70 6.92 3.24
C ASN A 151 -4.51 7.06 2.27
N PHE A 152 -4.84 7.07 0.98
CA PHE A 152 -3.91 7.33 -0.11
C PHE A 152 -4.47 8.43 -1.02
N PHE A 153 -3.62 9.01 -1.88
CA PHE A 153 -3.98 10.14 -2.73
C PHE A 153 -5.25 9.84 -3.55
N GLY A 154 -6.24 10.72 -3.48
CA GLY A 154 -7.50 10.62 -4.24
C GLY A 154 -8.63 9.87 -3.54
N GLN A 155 -8.37 9.31 -2.36
CA GLN A 155 -9.34 8.53 -1.59
C GLN A 155 -9.90 9.30 -0.40
N GLU A 156 -9.47 10.54 -0.18
CA GLU A 156 -9.90 11.37 0.95
C GLU A 156 -11.43 11.56 0.98
N SER A 157 -12.07 11.56 -0.19
CA SER A 157 -13.51 11.70 -0.35
C SER A 157 -14.29 10.45 0.08
N LEU A 158 -13.63 9.31 0.30
CA LEU A 158 -14.25 8.11 0.89
C LEU A 158 -14.67 8.33 2.35
N ALA A 159 -14.21 9.41 3.01
CA ALA A 159 -14.70 9.82 4.33
C ALA A 159 -16.23 10.01 4.37
N VAL A 160 -16.87 10.26 3.22
CA VAL A 160 -18.34 10.34 3.09
C VAL A 160 -19.05 9.06 3.53
N LEU A 161 -18.39 7.90 3.43
CA LEU A 161 -18.98 6.61 3.78
C LEU A 161 -19.34 6.55 5.28
N GLY A 162 -18.54 7.16 6.14
CA GLY A 162 -18.81 7.24 7.58
C GLY A 162 -20.09 8.02 7.87
N HIS A 163 -20.33 9.11 7.13
CA HIS A 163 -21.58 9.88 7.24
C HIS A 163 -22.78 9.14 6.64
N LYS A 164 -22.61 8.53 5.45
CA LYS A 164 -23.64 7.76 4.75
C LYS A 164 -24.17 6.61 5.60
N PHE A 165 -23.27 5.81 6.18
CA PHE A 165 -23.64 4.60 6.93
C PHE A 165 -23.73 4.84 8.44
N LYS A 166 -23.33 6.02 8.93
CA LYS A 166 -23.28 6.37 10.36
C LYS A 166 -22.41 5.40 11.16
N ALA A 167 -21.27 5.04 10.59
CA ALA A 167 -20.33 4.07 11.14
C ALA A 167 -18.93 4.71 11.28
N PRO A 168 -18.15 4.32 12.30
CA PRO A 168 -16.77 4.78 12.43
C PRO A 168 -15.92 4.31 11.25
N ILE A 169 -14.93 5.13 10.88
CA ILE A 169 -13.92 4.79 9.87
C ILE A 169 -12.60 4.48 10.56
N ILE A 170 -12.00 3.35 10.20
CA ILE A 170 -10.57 3.08 10.37
C ILE A 170 -9.90 3.27 9.02
N ALA A 171 -8.80 4.02 8.99
CA ALA A 171 -8.00 4.18 7.80
C ALA A 171 -6.83 3.19 7.76
N GLU A 172 -6.38 2.81 6.59
CA GLU A 172 -5.16 2.05 6.34
C GLU A 172 -4.19 2.89 5.49
N THR A 173 -2.88 2.85 5.74
CA THR A 173 -1.87 3.52 4.89
C THR A 173 -0.82 2.55 4.37
N SER A 174 -0.67 2.50 3.04
CA SER A 174 0.17 1.49 2.37
C SER A 174 1.64 1.88 2.14
N HIS A 175 2.03 3.13 2.41
CA HIS A 175 3.39 3.64 2.16
C HIS A 175 4.00 4.31 3.40
N GLY A 176 3.83 3.66 4.56
CA GLY A 176 4.21 4.18 5.86
C GLY A 176 3.40 5.41 6.21
N THR A 177 4.07 6.45 6.71
CA THR A 177 3.36 7.59 7.27
C THR A 177 3.61 8.91 6.53
N PRO A 178 2.76 9.26 5.56
CA PRO A 178 2.99 10.43 4.75
C PRO A 178 2.65 11.75 5.47
N PRO A 179 3.39 12.84 5.20
CA PRO A 179 3.27 14.10 5.93
C PRO A 179 1.87 14.74 5.89
N ASN A 180 1.09 14.52 4.83
CA ASN A 180 -0.28 15.00 4.68
C ASN A 180 -1.30 14.23 5.56
N CYS A 181 -1.07 12.92 5.79
CA CYS A 181 -1.95 12.11 6.65
C CYS A 181 -1.86 12.57 8.10
N TYR A 182 -0.67 12.94 8.57
CA TYR A 182 -0.46 13.35 9.97
C TYR A 182 -1.28 14.56 10.40
N LEU A 183 -1.27 15.63 9.61
CA LEU A 183 -1.98 16.85 9.99
C LEU A 183 -3.50 16.65 10.01
N LEU A 184 -4.02 15.79 9.12
CA LEU A 184 -5.42 15.42 9.11
C LEU A 184 -5.80 14.48 10.28
N MET A 185 -4.83 13.74 10.80
CA MET A 185 -4.96 12.83 11.95
C MET A 185 -4.59 13.48 13.30
N GLY A 186 -4.30 14.79 13.32
CA GLY A 186 -3.98 15.54 14.54
C GLY A 186 -2.53 15.50 15.00
N ASN A 187 -1.61 14.95 14.19
CA ASN A 187 -0.18 14.90 14.51
C ASN A 187 0.59 16.05 13.84
N PRO A 188 1.53 16.73 14.54
CA PRO A 188 2.34 17.78 13.94
C PRO A 188 3.30 17.23 12.87
N ASN A 189 3.48 17.98 11.80
CA ASN A 189 4.45 17.70 10.76
C ASN A 189 5.68 18.60 10.93
N LEU A 190 6.82 18.02 11.31
CA LEU A 190 8.00 18.77 11.73
C LEU A 190 9.08 18.79 10.64
N TYR A 191 8.92 19.70 9.67
CA TYR A 191 9.77 19.80 8.47
C TYR A 191 11.27 20.04 8.74
N SER A 192 11.66 20.41 9.96
CA SER A 192 13.05 20.64 10.32
C SER A 192 13.88 19.35 10.38
N TYR A 193 13.24 18.20 10.60
CA TYR A 193 13.93 16.91 10.69
C TYR A 193 13.13 15.72 10.11
N MET A 194 11.86 15.92 9.75
CA MET A 194 11.07 14.93 9.02
C MET A 194 11.10 15.26 7.52
N PRO A 195 11.93 14.58 6.73
CA PRO A 195 11.96 14.80 5.29
C PRO A 195 10.67 14.27 4.64
N ASP A 196 10.15 14.99 3.67
CA ASP A 196 9.12 14.49 2.78
C ASP A 196 9.69 13.34 1.94
N PHE A 197 8.94 12.24 1.80
CA PHE A 197 9.36 11.04 1.07
C PHE A 197 9.76 11.30 -0.39
N LYS A 198 9.31 12.44 -0.96
CA LYS A 198 9.71 12.87 -2.31
C LYS A 198 11.19 13.25 -2.37
N PHE A 199 11.80 13.71 -1.27
CA PHE A 199 13.22 13.99 -1.20
C PHE A 199 14.01 12.76 -0.77
N THR A 200 15.27 12.67 -1.18
CA THR A 200 16.22 11.65 -0.69
C THR A 200 16.95 12.09 0.59
N TYR A 201 16.39 13.06 1.32
CA TYR A 201 17.01 13.62 2.51
C TYR A 201 16.94 12.64 3.70
N SER A 202 17.88 12.79 4.63
CA SER A 202 17.85 12.05 5.91
C SER A 202 17.28 12.95 7.01
N SER A 203 17.09 12.41 8.23
CA SER A 203 16.77 13.22 9.40
C SER A 203 17.83 14.27 9.76
N ARG A 204 19.05 14.12 9.21
CA ARG A 204 20.14 15.10 9.31
C ARG A 204 20.21 15.95 8.03
N MET A 205 19.29 16.90 7.92
CA MET A 205 19.29 17.89 6.82
C MET A 205 20.21 19.08 7.11
N ASN A 206 20.88 19.61 6.09
CA ASN A 206 21.52 20.93 6.17
C ASN A 206 20.46 22.07 6.11
N PHE A 207 20.89 23.33 6.18
CA PHE A 207 19.96 24.46 6.18
C PHE A 207 19.12 24.56 4.88
N MET A 208 19.72 24.36 3.70
CA MET A 208 19.00 24.39 2.42
C MET A 208 18.01 23.24 2.29
N GLN A 209 18.42 22.03 2.65
CA GLN A 209 17.53 20.86 2.64
C GLN A 209 16.32 21.07 3.54
N ARG A 210 16.52 21.62 4.76
CA ARG A 210 15.41 21.97 5.66
C ARG A 210 14.50 23.04 5.07
N LEU A 211 15.07 24.06 4.44
CA LEU A 211 14.30 25.14 3.81
C LEU A 211 13.43 24.59 2.66
N GLN A 212 14.00 23.77 1.78
CA GLN A 212 13.29 23.13 0.67
C GLN A 212 12.20 22.18 1.16
N ASN A 213 12.52 21.36 2.16
CA ASN A 213 11.56 20.44 2.77
C ASN A 213 10.36 21.20 3.38
N THR A 214 10.66 22.28 4.11
CA THR A 214 9.63 23.16 4.69
C THR A 214 8.81 23.85 3.61
N ALA A 215 9.45 24.40 2.58
CA ALA A 215 8.76 25.07 1.47
C ALA A 215 7.82 24.12 0.73
N LEU A 216 8.27 22.90 0.42
CA LEU A 216 7.44 21.90 -0.25
C LEU A 216 6.25 21.47 0.62
N GLY A 217 6.49 21.24 1.91
CA GLY A 217 5.44 20.90 2.88
C GLY A 217 4.38 21.99 2.98
N VAL A 218 4.79 23.23 3.23
CA VAL A 218 3.88 24.39 3.33
C VAL A 218 3.09 24.59 2.04
N LEU A 219 3.74 24.54 0.87
CA LEU A 219 3.06 24.66 -0.42
C LEU A 219 2.05 23.52 -0.64
N THR A 220 2.38 22.30 -0.23
CA THR A 220 1.47 21.15 -0.30
C THR A 220 0.21 21.39 0.52
N HIS A 221 0.32 22.00 1.71
CA HIS A 221 -0.85 22.35 2.53
C HIS A 221 -1.66 23.50 1.95
N ILE A 222 -1.01 24.56 1.47
CA ILE A 222 -1.71 25.70 0.84
C ILE A 222 -2.49 25.21 -0.39
N VAL A 223 -1.83 24.49 -1.30
CA VAL A 223 -2.50 23.93 -2.49
C VAL A 223 -3.56 22.90 -2.09
N GLY A 224 -3.28 22.10 -1.06
CA GLY A 224 -4.22 21.17 -0.46
C GLY A 224 -5.53 21.86 -0.07
N ASP A 225 -5.44 22.84 0.81
CA ASP A 225 -6.57 23.48 1.48
C ASP A 225 -7.35 24.41 0.56
N PHE A 226 -6.67 25.12 -0.34
CA PHE A 226 -7.31 26.13 -1.19
C PHE A 226 -7.65 25.64 -2.60
N TRP A 227 -7.14 24.48 -3.03
CA TRP A 227 -7.41 23.96 -4.37
C TRP A 227 -7.78 22.48 -4.40
N TYR A 228 -6.97 21.59 -3.84
CA TYR A 228 -7.20 20.14 -3.97
C TYR A 228 -8.43 19.64 -3.20
N PHE A 229 -8.54 19.93 -1.90
CA PHE A 229 -9.68 19.48 -1.08
C PHE A 229 -11.02 20.11 -1.51
N PRO A 230 -11.10 21.40 -1.90
CA PRO A 230 -12.32 21.95 -2.49
C PRO A 230 -12.77 21.22 -3.76
N GLN A 231 -11.83 20.80 -4.61
CA GLN A 231 -12.15 20.03 -5.82
C GLN A 231 -12.61 18.61 -5.50
N GLN A 232 -11.98 17.93 -4.54
CA GLN A 232 -12.42 16.63 -4.02
C GLN A 232 -13.84 16.70 -3.44
N ASP A 233 -14.13 17.72 -2.62
CA ASP A 233 -15.45 17.95 -2.04
C ASP A 233 -16.50 18.23 -3.14
N ALA A 234 -16.15 19.04 -4.14
CA ALA A 234 -17.03 19.31 -5.28
C ALA A 234 -17.33 18.05 -6.11
N ILE A 235 -16.34 17.18 -6.35
CA ILE A 235 -16.56 15.89 -7.03
C ILE A 235 -17.52 15.04 -6.21
N MET A 236 -17.24 14.80 -4.94
CA MET A 236 -18.09 14.00 -4.04
C MET A 236 -19.54 14.51 -4.02
N ARG A 237 -19.74 15.83 -3.92
CA ARG A 237 -21.08 16.45 -3.87
C ARG A 237 -21.90 16.28 -5.15
N GLN A 238 -21.27 16.09 -6.31
CA GLN A 238 -22.01 15.81 -7.55
C GLN A 238 -22.79 14.49 -7.48
N PHE A 239 -22.38 13.59 -6.58
CA PHE A 239 -22.98 12.28 -6.38
C PHE A 239 -23.70 12.16 -5.03
N SER A 240 -23.87 13.28 -4.33
CA SER A 240 -24.60 13.36 -3.06
C SER A 240 -25.99 13.96 -3.29
N LYS A 241 -26.97 13.59 -2.46
CA LYS A 241 -28.33 14.14 -2.55
C LYS A 241 -28.42 15.48 -1.80
N PRO A 242 -29.28 16.41 -2.25
CA PRO A 242 -29.51 17.68 -1.55
C PRO A 242 -29.90 17.54 -0.06
N GLY A 243 -30.42 16.38 0.36
CA GLY A 243 -30.80 16.08 1.75
C GLY A 243 -29.70 15.51 2.64
N ASP A 244 -28.51 15.19 2.10
CA ASP A 244 -27.48 14.47 2.86
C ASP A 244 -26.76 15.36 3.90
N ASN A 245 -26.88 16.69 3.79
CA ASN A 245 -26.27 17.69 4.68
C ASN A 245 -24.81 17.36 5.03
N LEU A 246 -24.02 17.01 4.00
CA LEU A 246 -22.63 16.58 4.18
C LEU A 246 -21.76 17.73 4.71
N PRO A 247 -21.02 17.52 5.82
CA PRO A 247 -19.93 18.40 6.21
C PRO A 247 -18.89 18.55 5.09
N TYR A 248 -18.01 19.54 5.20
CA TYR A 248 -16.88 19.66 4.28
C TYR A 248 -15.96 18.44 4.42
N ILE A 249 -15.37 17.98 3.31
CA ILE A 249 -14.51 16.78 3.29
C ILE A 249 -13.47 16.72 4.41
N LYS A 250 -12.74 17.80 4.68
CA LYS A 250 -11.73 17.82 5.76
C LYS A 250 -12.34 17.58 7.15
N THR A 251 -13.57 18.06 7.39
CA THR A 251 -14.28 17.81 8.65
C THR A 251 -14.66 16.33 8.78
N MET A 252 -15.04 15.68 7.68
CA MET A 252 -15.31 14.24 7.70
C MET A 252 -14.04 13.42 7.92
N MET A 253 -12.92 13.82 7.30
CA MET A 253 -11.62 13.17 7.51
C MET A 253 -11.11 13.27 8.96
N GLN A 254 -11.40 14.38 9.65
CA GLN A 254 -11.06 14.55 11.07
C GLN A 254 -11.82 13.58 11.99
N ASN A 255 -12.90 12.95 11.52
CA ASN A 255 -13.68 11.97 12.28
C ASN A 255 -13.20 10.51 12.06
N ILE A 256 -12.10 10.30 11.33
CA ILE A 256 -11.45 8.99 11.23
C ILE A 256 -10.95 8.58 12.62
N SER A 257 -11.41 7.44 13.11
CA SER A 257 -11.24 7.01 14.51
C SER A 257 -9.86 6.47 14.81
N ALA A 258 -9.25 5.76 13.85
CA ALA A 258 -7.88 5.25 13.93
C ALA A 258 -7.28 5.07 12.54
N THR A 259 -5.95 5.03 12.47
CA THR A 259 -5.20 4.74 11.25
C THR A 259 -4.22 3.60 11.49
N LEU A 260 -4.38 2.52 10.74
CA LEU A 260 -3.41 1.44 10.65
C LEU A 260 -2.31 1.85 9.67
N ILE A 261 -1.10 2.01 10.18
CA ILE A 261 0.06 2.41 9.40
C ILE A 261 0.86 1.18 9.03
N TYR A 262 1.00 0.90 7.74
CA TYR A 262 1.87 -0.17 7.27
C TYR A 262 3.35 0.27 7.32
N SER A 263 3.89 0.29 8.53
CA SER A 263 5.31 0.49 8.81
C SER A 263 5.67 0.01 10.21
N ASP A 264 6.96 -0.22 10.44
CA ASP A 264 7.52 -0.48 11.77
C ASP A 264 8.24 0.80 12.27
N PRO A 265 7.94 1.32 13.48
CA PRO A 265 8.60 2.50 14.03
C PRO A 265 10.13 2.41 14.09
N ILE A 266 10.71 1.21 14.17
CA ILE A 266 12.16 0.99 14.15
C ILE A 266 12.77 1.41 12.80
N LEU A 267 12.00 1.27 11.71
CA LEU A 267 12.43 1.59 10.36
C LEU A 267 12.10 3.02 9.95
N GLU A 268 11.37 3.77 10.78
CA GLU A 268 10.98 5.14 10.50
C GLU A 268 11.84 6.19 11.21
N PHE A 269 11.82 7.42 10.69
CA PHE A 269 12.32 8.57 11.44
C PHE A 269 11.51 8.78 12.73
N GLN A 270 12.23 9.04 13.83
CA GLN A 270 11.63 9.42 15.11
C GLN A 270 10.74 10.64 14.96
N ARG A 271 9.53 10.58 15.53
CA ARG A 271 8.51 11.62 15.41
C ARG A 271 7.48 11.50 16.54
N PRO A 272 6.78 12.59 16.90
CA PRO A 272 5.61 12.51 17.75
C PRO A 272 4.55 11.60 17.12
N GLN A 273 3.83 10.85 17.96
CA GLN A 273 2.72 10.02 17.51
C GLN A 273 1.54 10.19 18.47
N VAL A 274 0.36 10.35 17.88
CA VAL A 274 -0.92 10.36 18.61
C VAL A 274 -1.43 8.92 18.73
N ALA A 275 -2.20 8.63 19.80
CA ALA A 275 -2.60 7.27 20.17
C ALA A 275 -3.49 6.55 19.14
N ASN A 276 -4.12 7.27 18.22
CA ASN A 276 -4.95 6.72 17.15
C ASN A 276 -4.14 6.27 15.91
N LEU A 277 -2.80 6.37 15.95
CA LEU A 277 -1.91 5.81 14.93
C LEU A 277 -1.36 4.46 15.40
N ILE A 278 -1.69 3.40 14.67
CA ILE A 278 -1.37 2.02 15.04
C ILE A 278 -0.44 1.44 13.98
N HIS A 279 0.80 1.16 14.34
CA HIS A 279 1.76 0.54 13.43
C HIS A 279 1.49 -0.95 13.27
N VAL A 280 1.34 -1.37 12.03
CA VAL A 280 1.03 -2.74 11.62
C VAL A 280 1.98 -3.22 10.51
N GLY A 281 3.21 -2.71 10.48
CA GLY A 281 4.24 -3.21 9.57
C GLY A 281 4.42 -4.72 9.70
N GLY A 282 4.36 -5.44 8.58
CA GLY A 282 4.59 -6.88 8.53
C GLY A 282 3.35 -7.75 8.84
N ILE A 283 2.14 -7.18 8.98
CA ILE A 283 0.92 -8.00 9.15
C ILE A 283 0.60 -8.94 7.99
N HIS A 284 1.22 -8.73 6.82
CA HIS A 284 1.09 -9.57 5.64
C HIS A 284 2.06 -10.76 5.63
N LEU A 285 3.00 -10.80 6.58
CA LEU A 285 3.97 -11.87 6.70
C LEU A 285 3.22 -13.16 7.04
N LYS A 286 3.50 -14.21 6.27
CA LYS A 286 2.90 -15.53 6.42
C LYS A 286 3.93 -16.60 6.11
N GLU A 287 3.80 -17.74 6.78
CA GLU A 287 4.53 -18.93 6.37
C GLU A 287 3.95 -19.45 5.06
N GLU A 288 4.78 -19.49 4.02
CA GLU A 288 4.43 -20.02 2.70
C GLU A 288 5.42 -21.12 2.33
N LYS A 289 4.92 -22.20 1.71
CA LYS A 289 5.76 -23.30 1.23
C LYS A 289 6.16 -23.07 -0.21
N LEU A 290 7.40 -23.41 -0.55
CA LEU A 290 7.83 -23.46 -1.93
C LEU A 290 7.10 -24.59 -2.68
N PRO A 291 6.60 -24.33 -3.89
CA PRO A 291 6.25 -25.36 -4.87
C PRO A 291 7.43 -26.31 -5.08
N LYS A 292 7.13 -27.60 -5.31
CA LYS A 292 8.15 -28.67 -5.36
C LYS A 292 9.27 -28.40 -6.38
N ASP A 293 8.94 -27.81 -7.51
CA ASP A 293 9.90 -27.45 -8.55
C ASP A 293 10.85 -26.32 -8.11
N LEU A 294 10.36 -25.33 -7.36
CA LEU A 294 11.21 -24.28 -6.78
C LEU A 294 12.07 -24.82 -5.64
N GLU A 295 11.51 -25.66 -4.77
CA GLU A 295 12.24 -26.34 -3.71
C GLU A 295 13.44 -27.13 -4.27
N ASP A 296 13.23 -27.87 -5.37
CA ASP A 296 14.29 -28.63 -6.02
C ASP A 296 15.37 -27.72 -6.64
N ILE A 297 14.99 -26.58 -7.21
CA ILE A 297 15.94 -25.57 -7.72
C ILE A 297 16.77 -25.02 -6.56
N MET A 298 16.10 -24.54 -5.51
CA MET A 298 16.75 -23.93 -4.35
C MET A 298 17.71 -24.91 -3.67
N THR A 299 17.32 -26.19 -3.54
CA THR A 299 18.13 -27.24 -2.93
C THR A 299 19.36 -27.61 -3.79
N LYS A 300 19.20 -27.70 -5.12
CA LYS A 300 20.31 -27.99 -6.05
C LYS A 300 21.35 -26.87 -6.11
N SER A 301 20.92 -25.64 -5.89
CA SER A 301 21.79 -24.44 -5.85
C SER A 301 22.49 -24.29 -4.50
N ALA A 302 23.28 -25.29 -4.10
CA ALA A 302 23.95 -25.34 -2.79
C ALA A 302 24.90 -24.16 -2.54
N SER A 303 25.48 -23.57 -3.59
CA SER A 303 26.33 -22.37 -3.51
C SER A 303 25.54 -21.10 -3.15
N GLY A 304 24.20 -21.15 -3.20
CA GLY A 304 23.31 -20.03 -2.92
C GLY A 304 22.50 -19.58 -4.13
N VAL A 305 21.43 -18.85 -3.83
CA VAL A 305 20.49 -18.27 -4.79
C VAL A 305 20.37 -16.78 -4.54
N ILE A 306 20.37 -16.01 -5.63
CA ILE A 306 19.98 -14.60 -5.64
C ILE A 306 18.53 -14.52 -6.09
N TYR A 307 17.69 -13.83 -5.33
CA TYR A 307 16.33 -13.52 -5.74
C TYR A 307 16.26 -12.07 -6.23
N VAL A 308 15.57 -11.83 -7.35
CA VAL A 308 15.44 -10.50 -7.98
C VAL A 308 13.96 -10.20 -8.20
N SER A 309 13.47 -9.11 -7.63
CA SER A 309 12.07 -8.66 -7.79
C SER A 309 11.96 -7.14 -7.71
N PHE A 310 11.39 -6.53 -8.76
CA PHE A 310 11.18 -5.08 -8.83
C PHE A 310 9.75 -4.64 -8.48
N GLY A 311 9.02 -5.47 -7.73
CA GLY A 311 7.67 -5.14 -7.28
C GLY A 311 6.58 -5.41 -8.33
N SER A 312 5.36 -4.98 -8.03
CA SER A 312 4.15 -5.31 -8.81
C SER A 312 3.95 -4.46 -10.07
N ILE A 313 4.51 -3.25 -10.07
CA ILE A 313 4.29 -2.23 -11.12
C ILE A 313 5.40 -2.29 -12.16
N ILE A 314 6.68 -2.33 -11.75
CA ILE A 314 7.81 -2.40 -12.69
C ILE A 314 7.76 -3.70 -13.49
N GLN A 315 7.77 -3.59 -14.81
CA GLN A 315 7.81 -4.71 -15.74
C GLN A 315 9.19 -4.78 -16.40
N PRO A 316 10.06 -5.74 -16.00
CA PRO A 316 11.39 -5.88 -16.59
C PRO A 316 11.40 -5.95 -18.13
N GLY A 317 10.40 -6.62 -18.73
CA GLY A 317 10.30 -6.70 -20.19
C GLY A 317 9.97 -5.38 -20.89
N LYS A 318 9.54 -4.34 -20.15
CA LYS A 318 9.34 -2.97 -20.67
C LYS A 318 10.53 -2.04 -20.39
N MET A 319 11.59 -2.52 -19.75
CA MET A 319 12.84 -1.74 -19.61
C MET A 319 13.54 -1.62 -20.96
N SER A 320 14.45 -0.65 -21.13
CA SER A 320 15.25 -0.57 -22.37
C SER A 320 16.09 -1.83 -22.57
N SER A 321 16.29 -2.25 -23.83
CA SER A 321 17.12 -3.41 -24.16
C SER A 321 18.52 -3.30 -23.56
N GLU A 322 19.12 -2.11 -23.60
CA GLU A 322 20.42 -1.83 -22.97
C GLU A 322 20.44 -2.16 -21.47
N MET A 323 19.40 -1.79 -20.72
CA MET A 323 19.33 -2.08 -19.28
C MET A 323 19.09 -3.58 -19.02
N GLN A 324 18.24 -4.22 -19.82
CA GLN A 324 18.03 -5.66 -19.72
C GLN A 324 19.33 -6.42 -19.99
N GLU A 325 20.07 -6.06 -21.05
CA GLU A 325 21.36 -6.64 -21.42
C GLU A 325 22.42 -6.44 -20.33
N GLN A 326 22.53 -5.24 -19.75
CA GLN A 326 23.46 -4.99 -18.65
C GLN A 326 23.15 -5.81 -17.40
N LEU A 327 21.87 -5.96 -17.04
CA LEU A 327 21.45 -6.79 -15.91
C LEU A 327 21.72 -8.27 -16.19
N PHE A 328 21.39 -8.77 -17.39
CA PHE A 328 21.70 -10.15 -17.78
C PHE A 328 23.20 -10.43 -17.79
N ASP A 329 24.01 -9.54 -18.35
CA ASP A 329 25.47 -9.67 -18.36
C ASP A 329 26.04 -9.70 -16.93
N ALA A 330 25.61 -8.78 -16.07
CA ALA A 330 26.03 -8.74 -14.67
C ALA A 330 25.64 -10.04 -13.94
N PHE A 331 24.39 -10.46 -14.03
CA PHE A 331 23.88 -11.66 -13.35
C PHE A 331 24.50 -12.96 -13.89
N SER A 332 24.85 -13.02 -15.17
CA SER A 332 25.51 -14.19 -15.77
C SER A 332 26.90 -14.47 -15.17
N LYS A 333 27.59 -13.43 -14.69
CA LYS A 333 28.97 -13.50 -14.18
C LYS A 333 29.07 -13.84 -12.70
N ILE A 334 27.97 -13.81 -11.95
CA ILE A 334 27.98 -14.01 -10.49
C ILE A 334 28.28 -15.46 -10.09
N GLY A 335 28.02 -16.44 -10.98
CA GLY A 335 28.25 -17.85 -10.69
C GLY A 335 27.23 -18.48 -9.71
N LEU A 336 26.17 -17.77 -9.37
CA LEU A 336 25.04 -18.25 -8.58
C LEU A 336 23.78 -18.40 -9.44
N THR A 337 22.84 -19.21 -8.97
CA THR A 337 21.50 -19.26 -9.55
C THR A 337 20.75 -17.96 -9.21
N VAL A 338 20.13 -17.36 -10.22
CA VAL A 338 19.37 -16.12 -10.09
C VAL A 338 17.92 -16.40 -10.41
N LEU A 339 17.05 -16.30 -9.42
CA LEU A 339 15.60 -16.33 -9.60
C LEU A 339 15.13 -14.89 -9.84
N TRP A 340 14.63 -14.59 -11.04
CA TRP A 340 14.20 -13.23 -11.36
C TRP A 340 12.73 -13.20 -11.76
N ARG A 341 11.94 -12.49 -10.96
CA ARG A 341 10.54 -12.19 -11.30
C ARG A 341 10.48 -11.29 -12.54
N TRP A 342 9.93 -11.82 -13.62
CA TRP A 342 9.90 -11.21 -14.95
C TRP A 342 8.48 -11.04 -15.48
N LYS A 343 8.08 -9.80 -15.75
CA LYS A 343 6.82 -9.46 -16.41
C LYS A 343 7.11 -8.77 -17.74
N GLY A 344 6.44 -9.23 -18.80
CA GLY A 344 6.66 -8.83 -20.19
C GLY A 344 7.11 -10.01 -21.05
N ASP A 345 7.43 -9.74 -22.31
CA ASP A 345 7.89 -10.76 -23.26
C ASP A 345 9.22 -11.37 -22.79
N LEU A 346 9.36 -12.68 -22.96
CA LEU A 346 10.59 -13.38 -22.58
C LEU A 346 11.67 -13.12 -23.64
N PRO A 347 12.88 -12.71 -23.24
CA PRO A 347 13.96 -12.51 -24.19
C PRO A 347 14.47 -13.86 -24.71
N GLU A 348 14.95 -13.89 -25.96
CA GLU A 348 15.40 -15.14 -26.60
C GLU A 348 16.66 -15.73 -25.95
N ASN A 349 17.54 -14.88 -25.42
CA ASN A 349 18.86 -15.27 -24.92
C ASN A 349 19.01 -15.05 -23.41
N VAL A 350 18.30 -15.85 -22.60
CA VAL A 350 18.46 -15.83 -21.14
C VAL A 350 19.69 -16.66 -20.73
N PRO A 351 20.65 -16.09 -19.96
CA PRO A 351 21.76 -16.85 -19.40
C PRO A 351 21.32 -18.06 -18.57
N LYS A 352 22.03 -19.19 -18.68
CA LYS A 352 21.62 -20.47 -18.09
C LYS A 352 21.44 -20.47 -16.57
N ASN A 353 22.13 -19.58 -15.85
CA ASN A 353 22.02 -19.48 -14.40
C ASN A 353 20.82 -18.62 -13.95
N ILE A 354 20.07 -18.01 -14.88
CA ILE A 354 18.96 -17.11 -14.60
C ILE A 354 17.66 -17.81 -14.94
N ILE A 355 16.74 -17.84 -13.97
CA ILE A 355 15.42 -18.46 -14.09
C ILE A 355 14.37 -17.37 -14.00
N LEU A 356 13.69 -17.12 -15.12
CA LEU A 356 12.63 -16.13 -15.22
C LEU A 356 11.27 -16.76 -14.91
N ARG A 357 10.46 -16.12 -14.07
CA ARG A 357 9.02 -16.43 -13.91
C ARG A 357 8.21 -15.17 -13.70
N SER A 358 6.96 -15.18 -14.14
CA SER A 358 6.01 -14.08 -13.88
C SER A 358 5.72 -13.88 -12.39
N TRP A 359 5.78 -14.96 -11.61
CA TRP A 359 5.51 -14.95 -10.18
C TRP A 359 6.38 -15.96 -9.43
N PHE A 360 6.76 -15.57 -8.21
CA PHE A 360 7.40 -16.42 -7.21
C PHE A 360 6.69 -16.21 -5.86
N PRO A 361 6.56 -17.24 -5.01
CA PRO A 361 6.18 -17.10 -3.62
C PRO A 361 7.33 -16.41 -2.86
N GLN A 362 7.39 -15.08 -2.94
CA GLN A 362 8.54 -14.26 -2.51
C GLN A 362 8.94 -14.55 -1.06
N GLN A 363 7.97 -14.63 -0.14
CA GLN A 363 8.25 -14.94 1.27
C GLN A 363 8.88 -16.32 1.44
N ALA A 364 8.38 -17.34 0.74
CA ALA A 364 8.94 -18.69 0.78
C ALA A 364 10.35 -18.76 0.18
N VAL A 365 10.62 -17.98 -0.88
CA VAL A 365 11.97 -17.89 -1.47
C VAL A 365 12.94 -17.26 -0.48
N LEU A 366 12.55 -16.15 0.16
CA LEU A 366 13.37 -15.45 1.16
C LEU A 366 13.58 -16.29 2.43
N ALA A 367 12.57 -17.06 2.86
CA ALA A 367 12.65 -17.94 4.01
C ALA A 367 13.60 -19.13 3.83
N HIS A 368 13.88 -19.54 2.59
CA HIS A 368 14.68 -20.72 2.30
C HIS A 368 16.18 -20.47 2.57
N SER A 369 16.86 -21.40 3.26
CA SER A 369 18.25 -21.24 3.75
C SER A 369 19.31 -20.97 2.66
N ASN A 370 19.01 -21.34 1.42
CA ASN A 370 19.88 -21.09 0.26
C ASN A 370 19.65 -19.72 -0.40
N CYS A 371 18.63 -18.94 -0.01
CA CYS A 371 18.53 -17.55 -0.44
C CYS A 371 19.62 -16.73 0.25
N ARG A 372 20.54 -16.16 -0.54
CA ARG A 372 21.71 -15.44 0.00
C ARG A 372 21.63 -13.93 -0.18
N LEU A 373 20.84 -13.47 -1.14
CA LEU A 373 20.73 -12.06 -1.48
C LEU A 373 19.39 -11.79 -2.13
N PHE A 374 18.76 -10.69 -1.74
CA PHE A 374 17.59 -10.14 -2.40
C PHE A 374 17.95 -8.85 -3.15
N ILE A 375 17.85 -8.86 -4.47
CA ILE A 375 17.93 -7.64 -5.28
C ILE A 375 16.50 -7.12 -5.46
N SER A 376 16.21 -5.97 -4.87
CA SER A 376 14.85 -5.44 -4.79
C SER A 376 14.77 -4.00 -5.21
N HIS A 377 13.61 -3.61 -5.72
CA HIS A 377 13.25 -2.20 -5.89
C HIS A 377 13.11 -1.41 -4.58
N GLY A 378 13.11 -2.04 -3.40
CA GLY A 378 13.00 -1.34 -2.12
C GLY A 378 11.57 -0.90 -1.75
N GLY A 379 10.53 -1.50 -2.33
CA GLY A 379 9.17 -1.31 -1.83
C GLY A 379 9.03 -1.82 -0.40
N VAL A 380 8.24 -1.13 0.42
CA VAL A 380 8.13 -1.37 1.88
C VAL A 380 7.85 -2.83 2.25
N ASN A 381 6.97 -3.54 1.53
CA ASN A 381 6.70 -4.97 1.78
C ASN A 381 7.96 -5.82 1.61
N SER A 382 8.69 -5.59 0.52
CA SER A 382 9.93 -6.31 0.20
C SER A 382 11.02 -6.04 1.21
N VAL A 383 11.08 -4.81 1.75
CA VAL A 383 12.02 -4.46 2.82
C VAL A 383 11.69 -5.22 4.10
N LEU A 384 10.44 -5.19 4.54
CA LEU A 384 9.98 -5.89 5.74
C LEU A 384 10.18 -7.41 5.64
N GLU A 385 9.88 -8.01 4.49
CA GLU A 385 10.10 -9.44 4.24
C GLU A 385 11.58 -9.81 4.29
N SER A 386 12.45 -9.00 3.68
CA SER A 386 13.91 -9.23 3.72
C SER A 386 14.46 -9.16 5.14
N ILE A 387 13.97 -8.19 5.94
CA ILE A 387 14.34 -8.04 7.36
C ILE A 387 13.85 -9.25 8.16
N HIS A 388 12.58 -9.63 7.98
CA HIS A 388 11.97 -10.74 8.72
C HIS A 388 12.71 -12.06 8.51
N TYR A 389 13.09 -12.36 7.26
CA TYR A 389 13.82 -13.58 6.91
C TYR A 389 15.35 -13.43 6.95
N ALA A 390 15.85 -12.27 7.43
CA ALA A 390 17.28 -11.97 7.57
C ALA A 390 18.10 -12.15 6.28
N VAL A 391 17.51 -11.84 5.12
CA VAL A 391 18.20 -11.88 3.82
C VAL A 391 18.79 -10.49 3.54
N PRO A 392 20.09 -10.37 3.25
CA PRO A 392 20.68 -9.08 2.90
C PRO A 392 20.14 -8.61 1.54
N MET A 393 20.08 -7.29 1.35
CA MET A 393 19.44 -6.69 0.18
C MET A 393 20.37 -5.76 -0.59
N VAL A 394 20.27 -5.79 -1.92
CA VAL A 394 20.74 -4.73 -2.80
C VAL A 394 19.51 -4.00 -3.35
N GLY A 395 19.39 -2.72 -2.99
CA GLY A 395 18.29 -1.87 -3.44
C GLY A 395 18.56 -1.19 -4.78
N ILE A 396 17.64 -1.33 -5.72
CA ILE A 396 17.60 -0.60 -7.00
C ILE A 396 16.27 0.16 -7.04
N PRO A 397 16.15 1.30 -6.36
CA PRO A 397 14.89 2.04 -6.32
C PRO A 397 14.51 2.56 -7.71
N PHE A 398 13.22 2.86 -7.92
CA PHE A 398 12.68 3.42 -9.16
C PHE A 398 11.81 4.66 -8.92
N TYR A 399 10.88 4.63 -7.95
CA TYR A 399 9.97 5.75 -7.68
C TYR A 399 9.33 5.67 -6.31
N GLY A 400 8.51 6.67 -5.97
CA GLY A 400 7.72 6.69 -4.74
C GLY A 400 8.61 6.76 -3.49
N ASP A 401 8.29 5.91 -2.52
CA ASP A 401 8.99 5.73 -1.25
C ASP A 401 10.32 4.95 -1.37
N GLN A 402 10.52 4.22 -2.47
CA GLN A 402 11.64 3.28 -2.65
C GLN A 402 13.04 3.88 -2.37
N PRO A 403 13.40 5.10 -2.86
CA PRO A 403 14.71 5.68 -2.56
C PRO A 403 14.91 5.97 -1.07
N SER A 404 13.84 6.32 -0.35
CA SER A 404 13.91 6.57 1.09
C SER A 404 14.04 5.27 1.87
N ASN A 405 13.42 4.18 1.41
CA ASN A 405 13.43 2.90 2.12
C ASN A 405 14.79 2.17 2.06
N ILE A 406 15.57 2.39 0.99
CA ILE A 406 16.86 1.73 0.77
C ILE A 406 18.03 2.46 1.47
N LYS A 407 17.83 3.71 1.86
CA LYS A 407 18.85 4.58 2.43
C LYS A 407 18.88 4.50 3.95
#